data_AF-A0A8T6NYI9-F1
#
_entry.id   AF-A0A8T6NYI9-F1
#
_cell.length_a   1.000
_cell.length_b   1.000
_cell.length_c   1.000
_cell.angle_alpha   90.00
_cell.angle_beta   90.00
_cell.angle_gamma   90.00
#
_symmetry.space_group_name_H-M   'P 1'
#
loop_
_entity.id
_entity.type
_entity.pdbx_description
1 polymer ?
#
loop_
_entity_poly.entity_id
_entity_poly.type
_entity_poly.pdbx_seq_one_letter_code
_entity_poly.pdbx_strand_id
1 'polypeptide(L)'
;NVFYRGLNGVPICLNETVFADGSDTFGKGKAINPDNQFAQCLAATLERYRPGGVLAQQEGWPAGAGVRVWEVWNEPDLSIFWQSTSAEYARLLKVAYLAINSVYPEAQVMVGGMVIFEQPAFLPEMMTLYKNDPDPVPGRYPFDIMALHAYSHPPYTFYIVQRTESLLGVYGVDVPIWVNESGVPLWDDYPGPTWASTPEQRIWRATLHEQAAYVIQNAAYAFMAETEVLFHFQLYDDCGNQPRGSDFPPHDGGLCAGGAICWGDALGMFRNTDDNVCFTQHPQPGTKRPAYDAFQVVSEFFGDDSLVPLEMFTFNGARWLIFARPDRSELVYVIWNETGVPREAALVRRADQALLVRMDGSRETIQPGSDDLYRIPLPPATNQNAAPGSSIDYMIGGEPVIVVQQTADAYVSVLPLPDASRPAFTVKWRGNRADLTDWQVWYRDDTAGGDWQLWLTPDGPGEALFVGGSGRRYSFFARALGADGEWSRETPEVQASTVTN
;
A
#
# COMPACT_ATOMS: atom_id res chain seq x y z
N ASN A 1 -5.74 28.21 -19.26
CA ASN A 1 -6.94 27.64 -19.89
C ASN A 1 -7.45 26.51 -19.01
N VAL A 2 -8.59 26.76 -18.38
CA VAL A 2 -9.23 25.91 -17.37
C VAL A 2 -9.87 24.74 -18.09
N PHE A 3 -9.49 23.50 -17.76
CA PHE A 3 -10.20 22.30 -18.21
C PHE A 3 -11.59 22.34 -17.60
N TYR A 4 -12.59 22.65 -18.41
CA TYR A 4 -13.96 22.70 -17.95
C TYR A 4 -14.38 21.28 -17.55
N ARG A 5 -14.74 21.13 -16.28
CA ARG A 5 -15.60 20.05 -15.80
C ARG A 5 -16.84 20.05 -16.71
N GLY A 6 -17.00 19.01 -17.52
CA GLY A 6 -18.30 18.69 -18.09
C GLY A 6 -19.29 18.35 -16.96
N LEU A 7 -20.48 17.88 -17.33
CA LEU A 7 -21.42 17.37 -16.33
C LEU A 7 -20.73 16.27 -15.50
N ASN A 8 -20.94 16.30 -14.19
CA ASN A 8 -20.43 15.30 -13.23
C ASN A 8 -18.90 15.15 -13.15
N GLY A 9 -18.13 16.16 -13.59
CA GLY A 9 -16.67 16.17 -13.45
C GLY A 9 -15.91 15.50 -14.61
N VAL A 10 -16.60 15.00 -15.62
CA VAL A 10 -15.97 14.35 -16.79
C VAL A 10 -15.42 15.41 -17.75
N PRO A 11 -14.20 15.26 -18.30
CA PRO A 11 -13.68 16.19 -19.30
C PRO A 11 -14.59 16.33 -20.52
N ILE A 12 -14.78 17.57 -20.99
CA ILE A 12 -15.53 17.86 -22.22
C ILE A 12 -14.86 17.18 -23.42
N CYS A 13 -15.67 16.71 -24.38
CA CYS A 13 -15.21 16.04 -25.60
C CYS A 13 -14.40 14.75 -25.38
N LEU A 14 -14.56 14.11 -24.22
CA LEU A 14 -13.86 12.85 -23.91
C LEU A 14 -14.19 11.70 -24.90
N ASN A 15 -15.39 11.74 -25.50
CA ASN A 15 -15.84 10.74 -26.47
C ASN A 15 -15.38 11.02 -27.90
N GLU A 16 -14.75 12.16 -28.17
CA GLU A 16 -14.07 12.38 -29.45
C GLU A 16 -12.91 11.38 -29.59
N THR A 17 -12.62 10.97 -30.82
CA THR A 17 -11.50 10.05 -31.10
C THR A 17 -10.17 10.65 -30.66
N VAL A 18 -9.22 9.83 -30.23
CA VAL A 18 -7.92 10.31 -29.72
C VAL A 18 -7.07 10.86 -30.86
N PHE A 19 -7.10 10.26 -32.04
CA PHE A 19 -6.24 10.62 -33.16
C PHE A 19 -6.99 11.33 -34.28
N ALA A 20 -6.29 12.25 -34.95
CA ALA A 20 -6.85 13.09 -36.02
C ALA A 20 -7.28 12.30 -37.28
N ASP A 21 -6.92 11.02 -37.39
CA ASP A 21 -7.39 10.12 -38.43
C ASP A 21 -8.79 9.53 -38.16
N GLY A 22 -9.44 9.95 -37.07
CA GLY A 22 -10.78 9.51 -36.68
C GLY A 22 -10.79 8.14 -35.99
N SER A 23 -9.68 7.75 -35.34
CA SER A 23 -9.56 6.46 -34.65
C SER A 23 -9.07 6.58 -33.21
N ASP A 24 -9.38 5.55 -32.41
CA ASP A 24 -8.73 5.26 -31.12
C ASP A 24 -7.68 4.15 -31.26
N THR A 25 -7.45 3.65 -32.47
CA THR A 25 -6.45 2.61 -32.73
C THR A 25 -5.05 3.20 -32.55
N PHE A 26 -4.31 2.64 -31.61
CA PHE A 26 -2.94 3.07 -31.28
C PHE A 26 -2.04 3.11 -32.52
N GLY A 27 -1.28 4.20 -32.65
CA GLY A 27 -0.21 4.33 -33.62
C GLY A 27 0.84 5.32 -33.15
N LYS A 28 2.11 4.89 -33.18
CA LYS A 28 3.23 5.74 -32.76
C LYS A 28 3.31 6.99 -33.63
N GLY A 29 3.38 8.17 -33.01
CA GLY A 29 3.49 9.46 -33.72
C GLY A 29 2.24 9.91 -34.47
N LYS A 30 1.07 9.28 -34.26
CA LYS A 30 -0.19 9.80 -34.78
C LYS A 30 -0.47 11.18 -34.19
N ALA A 31 -0.98 12.09 -35.02
CA ALA A 31 -1.43 13.40 -34.56
C ALA A 31 -2.65 13.26 -33.66
N ILE A 32 -2.65 13.95 -32.52
CA ILE A 32 -3.81 14.01 -31.62
C ILE A 32 -4.95 14.77 -32.30
N ASN A 33 -6.18 14.29 -32.13
CA ASN A 33 -7.38 14.93 -32.64
C ASN A 33 -7.54 16.32 -31.97
N PRO A 34 -7.65 17.42 -32.73
CA PRO A 34 -7.89 18.75 -32.17
C PRO A 34 -9.23 18.87 -31.41
N ASP A 35 -10.21 18.03 -31.73
CA ASP A 35 -11.52 18.05 -31.08
C ASP A 35 -11.52 17.32 -29.71
N ASN A 36 -10.55 16.43 -29.47
CA ASN A 36 -10.36 15.79 -28.16
C ASN A 36 -9.47 16.67 -27.25
N GLN A 37 -10.09 17.62 -26.55
CA GLN A 37 -9.40 18.61 -25.72
C GLN A 37 -8.60 17.99 -24.56
N PHE A 38 -9.07 16.87 -24.00
CA PHE A 38 -8.34 16.16 -22.94
C PHE A 38 -7.05 15.54 -23.48
N ALA A 39 -7.10 14.86 -24.62
CA ALA A 39 -5.90 14.32 -25.28
C ALA A 39 -4.89 15.41 -25.66
N GLN A 40 -5.37 16.56 -26.17
CA GLN A 40 -4.52 17.73 -26.49
C GLN A 40 -3.81 18.27 -25.26
N CYS A 41 -4.52 18.40 -24.13
CA CYS A 41 -3.93 18.79 -22.86
C CYS A 41 -2.81 17.86 -22.43
N LEU A 42 -3.10 16.56 -22.43
CA LEU A 42 -2.14 15.55 -22.00
C LEU A 42 -0.90 15.59 -22.87
N ALA A 43 -1.03 15.64 -24.18
CA ALA A 43 0.10 15.74 -25.10
C ALA A 43 0.96 16.98 -24.82
N ALA A 44 0.34 18.15 -24.64
CA ALA A 44 1.06 19.39 -24.34
C ALA A 44 1.77 19.33 -22.97
N THR A 45 1.13 18.71 -21.97
CA THR A 45 1.69 18.52 -20.63
C THR A 45 2.87 17.57 -20.67
N LEU A 46 2.77 16.46 -21.41
CA LEU A 46 3.84 15.50 -21.60
C LEU A 46 5.06 16.13 -22.27
N GLU A 47 4.87 16.86 -23.38
CA GLU A 47 5.96 17.52 -24.08
C GLU A 47 6.69 18.53 -23.20
N ARG A 48 5.98 19.12 -22.22
CA ARG A 48 6.58 20.03 -21.26
C ARG A 48 7.42 19.32 -20.21
N TYR A 49 6.90 18.27 -19.57
CA TYR A 49 7.45 17.74 -18.32
C TYR A 49 8.13 16.36 -18.41
N ARG A 50 7.99 15.63 -19.53
CA ARG A 50 8.68 14.34 -19.71
C ARG A 50 10.21 14.48 -19.66
N PRO A 51 10.96 13.38 -19.46
CA PRO A 51 12.41 13.38 -19.67
C PRO A 51 12.82 13.99 -21.00
N GLY A 52 13.69 15.02 -20.93
CA GLY A 52 14.13 15.78 -22.10
C GLY A 52 13.05 16.67 -22.75
N GLY A 53 11.91 16.87 -22.08
CA GLY A 53 10.85 17.79 -22.51
C GLY A 53 11.25 19.26 -22.44
N VAL A 54 10.32 20.15 -22.80
CA VAL A 54 10.58 21.60 -22.92
C VAL A 54 11.14 22.19 -21.62
N LEU A 55 10.58 21.83 -20.46
CA LEU A 55 11.07 22.36 -19.17
C LEU A 55 12.45 21.81 -18.85
N ALA A 56 12.70 20.52 -19.06
CA ALA A 56 14.00 19.91 -18.84
C ALA A 56 15.10 20.58 -19.69
N GLN A 57 14.80 20.90 -20.95
CA GLN A 57 15.72 21.63 -21.83
C GLN A 57 15.95 23.07 -21.37
N GLN A 58 14.91 23.78 -20.94
CA GLN A 58 14.98 25.15 -20.44
C GLN A 58 15.84 25.27 -19.19
N GLU A 59 15.67 24.33 -18.25
CA GLU A 59 16.36 24.32 -16.95
C GLU A 59 17.68 23.54 -16.99
N GLY A 60 18.07 22.96 -18.14
CA GLY A 60 19.31 22.21 -18.30
C GLY A 60 19.37 20.93 -17.44
N TRP A 61 18.25 20.25 -17.26
CA TRP A 61 18.18 19.03 -16.45
C TRP A 61 19.02 17.88 -17.05
N PRO A 62 19.57 16.98 -16.21
CA PRO A 62 20.29 15.80 -16.68
C PRO A 62 19.44 14.92 -17.61
N ALA A 63 20.10 14.18 -18.50
CA ALA A 63 19.44 13.18 -19.33
C ALA A 63 18.63 12.20 -18.48
N GLY A 64 17.38 11.96 -18.87
CA GLY A 64 16.45 11.09 -18.14
C GLY A 64 15.66 11.78 -17.01
N ALA A 65 15.98 13.02 -16.61
CA ALA A 65 15.23 13.74 -15.57
C ALA A 65 13.92 14.33 -16.14
N GLY A 66 12.80 14.08 -15.44
CA GLY A 66 11.45 14.51 -15.82
C GLY A 66 10.39 13.55 -15.29
N VAL A 67 9.11 13.84 -15.57
CA VAL A 67 7.97 13.03 -15.12
C VAL A 67 7.82 11.78 -15.98
N ARG A 68 7.83 10.61 -15.34
CA ARG A 68 7.75 9.29 -16.00
C ARG A 68 6.44 8.55 -15.75
N VAL A 69 5.84 8.75 -14.58
CA VAL A 69 4.58 8.13 -14.19
C VAL A 69 3.50 9.21 -14.16
N TRP A 70 2.36 8.91 -14.79
CA TRP A 70 1.23 9.83 -14.92
C TRP A 70 -0.02 9.18 -14.36
N GLU A 71 -0.43 9.61 -13.17
CA GLU A 71 -1.67 9.20 -12.55
C GLU A 71 -2.86 9.93 -13.17
N VAL A 72 -3.90 9.19 -13.54
CA VAL A 72 -5.07 9.72 -14.21
C VAL A 72 -6.23 9.78 -13.23
N TRP A 73 -6.55 11.01 -12.80
CA TRP A 73 -7.55 11.32 -11.77
C TRP A 73 -7.12 10.93 -10.34
N ASN A 74 -7.99 11.15 -9.36
CA ASN A 74 -7.82 10.78 -7.96
C ASN A 74 -9.10 10.10 -7.46
N GLU A 75 -8.99 8.95 -6.81
CA GLU A 75 -10.11 8.22 -6.18
C GLU A 75 -11.39 8.18 -7.04
N PRO A 76 -11.31 7.60 -8.26
CA PRO A 76 -12.43 7.55 -9.18
C PRO A 76 -13.61 6.72 -8.67
N ASP A 77 -13.39 5.91 -7.63
CA ASP A 77 -14.39 5.10 -6.94
C ASP A 77 -14.93 5.75 -5.66
N LEU A 78 -14.51 7.00 -5.35
CA LEU A 78 -15.07 7.80 -4.27
C LEU A 78 -15.98 8.91 -4.82
N SER A 79 -17.25 8.94 -4.37
CA SER A 79 -18.31 9.79 -4.94
C SER A 79 -18.04 11.30 -4.86
N ILE A 80 -17.18 11.73 -3.94
CA ILE A 80 -16.81 13.14 -3.77
C ILE A 80 -15.87 13.61 -4.89
N PHE A 81 -15.05 12.71 -5.44
CA PHE A 81 -14.06 12.99 -6.47
C PHE A 81 -14.54 12.63 -7.87
N TRP A 82 -15.39 11.62 -8.02
CA TRP A 82 -15.94 11.22 -9.31
C TRP A 82 -17.44 10.93 -9.19
N GLN A 83 -18.25 11.80 -9.77
CA GLN A 83 -19.72 11.66 -9.83
C GLN A 83 -20.16 10.96 -11.12
N SER A 84 -19.18 10.37 -11.82
CA SER A 84 -19.23 9.64 -13.08
C SER A 84 -19.69 8.18 -12.99
N THR A 85 -19.51 7.43 -14.09
CA THR A 85 -19.58 5.96 -14.12
C THR A 85 -18.20 5.36 -14.28
N SER A 86 -18.06 4.07 -13.95
CA SER A 86 -16.87 3.25 -14.25
C SER A 86 -16.56 3.25 -15.76
N ALA A 87 -17.59 3.33 -16.62
CA ALA A 87 -17.43 3.42 -18.07
C ALA A 87 -16.80 4.74 -18.55
N GLU A 88 -17.19 5.87 -17.97
CA GLU A 88 -16.58 7.15 -18.34
C GLU A 88 -15.15 7.27 -17.82
N TYR A 89 -14.86 6.71 -16.64
CA TYR A 89 -13.49 6.63 -16.16
C TYR A 89 -12.62 5.68 -17.01
N ALA A 90 -13.17 4.53 -17.44
CA ALA A 90 -12.49 3.63 -18.37
C ALA A 90 -12.15 4.34 -19.69
N ARG A 91 -13.07 5.16 -20.22
CA ARG A 91 -12.82 5.99 -21.40
C ARG A 91 -11.73 7.04 -21.11
N LEU A 92 -11.80 7.73 -19.97
CA LEU A 92 -10.78 8.70 -19.55
C LEU A 92 -9.38 8.10 -19.56
N LEU A 93 -9.23 6.94 -18.93
CA LEU A 93 -7.95 6.26 -18.82
C LEU A 93 -7.47 5.73 -20.18
N LYS A 94 -8.36 5.20 -21.04
CA LYS A 94 -8.00 4.81 -22.41
C LYS A 94 -7.52 6.00 -23.26
N VAL A 95 -8.21 7.14 -23.20
CA VAL A 95 -7.77 8.37 -23.89
C VAL A 95 -6.40 8.81 -23.39
N ALA A 96 -6.21 8.80 -22.07
CA ALA A 96 -4.93 9.15 -21.46
C ALA A 96 -3.81 8.22 -21.93
N TYR A 97 -4.04 6.91 -21.88
CA TYR A 97 -3.07 5.91 -22.31
C TYR A 97 -2.62 6.11 -23.76
N LEU A 98 -3.57 6.27 -24.68
CA LEU A 98 -3.29 6.44 -26.10
C LEU A 98 -2.57 7.76 -26.40
N ALA A 99 -2.98 8.86 -25.76
CA ALA A 99 -2.37 10.17 -25.96
C ALA A 99 -0.97 10.25 -25.35
N ILE A 100 -0.75 9.68 -24.17
CA ILE A 100 0.55 9.66 -23.49
C ILE A 100 1.54 8.82 -24.31
N ASN A 101 1.15 7.59 -24.69
CA ASN A 101 2.02 6.69 -25.42
C ASN A 101 2.30 7.12 -26.86
N SER A 102 1.47 7.96 -27.48
CA SER A 102 1.76 8.50 -28.82
C SER A 102 2.86 9.55 -28.80
N VAL A 103 3.01 10.28 -27.69
CA VAL A 103 4.02 11.32 -27.48
C VAL A 103 5.30 10.75 -26.87
N TYR A 104 5.19 9.97 -25.80
CA TYR A 104 6.34 9.37 -25.10
C TYR A 104 6.01 7.93 -24.66
N PRO A 105 6.33 6.91 -25.49
CA PRO A 105 6.02 5.51 -25.22
C PRO A 105 6.71 4.88 -23.99
N GLU A 106 7.68 5.59 -23.38
CA GLU A 106 8.36 5.14 -22.15
C GLU A 106 7.68 5.66 -20.88
N ALA A 107 6.67 6.54 -20.98
CA ALA A 107 5.87 6.94 -19.83
C ALA A 107 4.96 5.78 -19.39
N GLN A 108 4.77 5.69 -18.07
CA GLN A 108 3.82 4.77 -17.45
C GLN A 108 2.54 5.51 -17.07
N VAL A 109 1.40 4.87 -17.29
CA VAL A 109 0.08 5.41 -16.97
C VAL A 109 -0.49 4.66 -15.77
N MET A 110 -0.84 5.41 -14.74
CA MET A 110 -1.35 4.87 -13.49
C MET A 110 -2.85 5.16 -13.36
N VAL A 111 -3.61 4.15 -12.92
CA VAL A 111 -5.00 4.31 -12.49
C VAL A 111 -5.01 5.25 -11.28
N GLY A 112 -5.86 6.28 -11.26
CA GLY A 112 -6.09 7.10 -10.07
C GLY A 112 -6.34 6.25 -8.83
N GLY A 113 -5.64 6.55 -7.73
CA GLY A 113 -5.59 5.71 -6.55
C GLY A 113 -6.97 5.41 -5.98
N MET A 114 -7.34 4.13 -5.91
CA MET A 114 -8.69 3.71 -5.52
C MET A 114 -8.80 3.42 -4.01
N VAL A 115 -9.95 3.70 -3.42
CA VAL A 115 -10.25 3.38 -2.01
C VAL A 115 -10.92 2.01 -1.81
N ILE A 116 -11.51 1.44 -2.86
CA ILE A 116 -12.15 0.13 -2.98
C ILE A 116 -13.43 -0.09 -2.13
N PHE A 117 -13.60 0.60 -1.00
CA PHE A 117 -14.70 0.31 -0.07
C PHE A 117 -16.05 0.96 -0.43
N GLU A 118 -16.08 2.18 -1.00
CA GLU A 118 -17.35 2.88 -1.28
C GLU A 118 -18.08 2.25 -2.46
N GLN A 119 -17.37 2.02 -3.57
CA GLN A 119 -17.91 1.45 -4.81
C GLN A 119 -17.18 0.15 -5.18
N PRO A 120 -17.41 -0.96 -4.46
CA PRO A 120 -16.65 -2.21 -4.64
C PRO A 120 -16.83 -2.88 -6.02
N ALA A 121 -17.82 -2.45 -6.82
CA ALA A 121 -18.05 -2.92 -8.19
C ALA A 121 -17.25 -2.13 -9.23
N PHE A 122 -16.72 -0.95 -8.89
CA PHE A 122 -16.12 -0.01 -9.84
C PHE A 122 -14.96 -0.64 -10.63
N LEU A 123 -13.98 -1.22 -9.93
CA LEU A 123 -12.84 -1.89 -10.56
C LEU A 123 -13.27 -3.13 -11.39
N PRO A 124 -14.05 -4.10 -10.87
CA PRO A 124 -14.56 -5.22 -11.69
C PRO A 124 -15.31 -4.79 -12.96
N GLU A 125 -16.12 -3.73 -12.89
CA GLU A 125 -16.82 -3.17 -14.05
C GLU A 125 -15.85 -2.57 -15.06
N MET A 126 -14.89 -1.76 -14.60
CA MET A 126 -13.82 -1.20 -15.45
C MET A 126 -13.04 -2.31 -16.18
N MET A 127 -12.63 -3.36 -15.47
CA MET A 127 -11.91 -4.49 -16.07
C MET A 127 -12.77 -5.24 -17.10
N THR A 128 -14.07 -5.39 -16.83
CA THR A 128 -15.02 -6.02 -17.76
C THR A 128 -15.21 -5.20 -19.03
N LEU A 129 -15.19 -3.87 -18.94
CA LEU A 129 -15.25 -2.99 -20.10
C LEU A 129 -14.02 -3.15 -20.99
N TYR A 130 -12.81 -3.16 -20.42
CA TYR A 130 -11.58 -3.38 -21.21
C TYR A 130 -11.50 -4.76 -21.84
N LYS A 131 -11.93 -5.80 -21.12
CA LYS A 131 -11.98 -7.16 -21.65
C LYS A 131 -12.88 -7.27 -22.90
N ASN A 132 -13.95 -6.47 -22.96
CA ASN A 132 -14.94 -6.49 -24.03
C ASN A 132 -14.81 -5.28 -24.98
N ASP A 133 -13.69 -4.55 -24.93
CA ASP A 133 -13.47 -3.36 -25.75
C ASP A 133 -13.39 -3.74 -27.24
N PRO A 134 -14.23 -3.15 -28.11
CA PRO A 134 -14.21 -3.45 -29.55
C PRO A 134 -12.97 -2.90 -30.28
N ASP A 135 -12.23 -1.95 -29.70
CA ASP A 135 -10.99 -1.39 -30.24
C ASP A 135 -9.88 -1.44 -29.17
N PRO A 136 -9.45 -2.63 -28.74
CA PRO A 136 -8.57 -2.78 -27.59
C PRO A 136 -7.16 -2.24 -27.91
N VAL A 137 -6.45 -1.80 -26.88
CA VAL A 137 -5.01 -1.55 -27.00
C VAL A 137 -4.31 -2.90 -27.30
N PRO A 138 -3.53 -3.02 -28.38
CA PRO A 138 -2.94 -4.30 -28.76
C PRO A 138 -2.09 -4.91 -27.63
N GLY A 139 -2.47 -6.11 -27.20
CA GLY A 139 -1.72 -6.91 -26.24
C GLY A 139 -1.84 -6.51 -24.77
N ARG A 140 -2.66 -5.52 -24.41
CA ARG A 140 -2.79 -5.08 -23.01
C ARG A 140 -4.03 -4.23 -22.72
N TYR A 141 -4.30 -4.01 -21.44
CA TYR A 141 -5.23 -2.97 -20.98
C TYR A 141 -4.55 -1.60 -20.89
N PRO A 142 -5.32 -0.49 -20.93
CA PRO A 142 -4.77 0.86 -21.10
C PRO A 142 -4.24 1.46 -19.78
N PHE A 143 -3.39 0.73 -19.08
CA PHE A 143 -2.63 1.20 -17.92
C PHE A 143 -1.39 0.32 -17.66
N ASP A 144 -0.45 0.87 -16.90
CA ASP A 144 0.81 0.23 -16.52
C ASP A 144 0.90 -0.03 -15.02
N ILE A 145 0.16 0.73 -14.19
CA ILE A 145 0.23 0.64 -12.72
C ILE A 145 -1.18 0.76 -12.13
N MET A 146 -1.49 -0.08 -11.14
CA MET A 146 -2.69 0.03 -10.32
C MET A 146 -2.36 0.74 -9.01
N ALA A 147 -3.07 1.80 -8.66
CA ALA A 147 -2.84 2.54 -7.44
C ALA A 147 -3.98 2.40 -6.43
N LEU A 148 -3.65 2.38 -5.15
CA LEU A 148 -4.57 2.16 -4.03
C LEU A 148 -4.30 3.15 -2.89
N HIS A 149 -5.37 3.63 -2.27
CA HIS A 149 -5.32 4.51 -1.10
C HIS A 149 -5.73 3.74 0.15
N ALA A 150 -4.88 3.75 1.18
CA ALA A 150 -5.08 2.94 2.39
C ALA A 150 -4.92 3.78 3.67
N TYR A 151 -6.04 4.15 4.27
CA TYR A 151 -6.06 5.04 5.43
C TYR A 151 -6.34 4.35 6.76
N SER A 152 -5.70 4.89 7.80
CA SER A 152 -5.98 4.78 9.23
C SER A 152 -5.79 3.42 9.91
N HIS A 153 -6.04 2.30 9.23
CA HIS A 153 -5.94 0.96 9.80
C HIS A 153 -4.92 0.10 9.03
N PRO A 154 -3.68 -0.08 9.51
CA PRO A 154 -2.61 -0.74 8.77
C PRO A 154 -2.94 -2.12 8.15
N PRO A 155 -3.68 -3.03 8.83
CA PRO A 155 -4.05 -4.32 8.23
C PRO A 155 -4.90 -4.20 6.95
N TYR A 156 -5.60 -3.09 6.77
CA TYR A 156 -6.42 -2.85 5.57
C TYR A 156 -5.56 -2.80 4.30
N THR A 157 -4.35 -2.24 4.40
CA THR A 157 -3.40 -2.14 3.27
C THR A 157 -3.07 -3.50 2.68
N PHE A 158 -2.74 -4.48 3.54
CA PHE A 158 -2.48 -5.84 3.10
C PHE A 158 -3.71 -6.45 2.40
N TYR A 159 -4.89 -6.28 3.01
CA TYR A 159 -6.15 -6.80 2.48
C TYR A 159 -6.47 -6.24 1.08
N ILE A 160 -6.38 -4.93 0.87
CA ILE A 160 -6.77 -4.33 -0.41
C ILE A 160 -5.79 -4.64 -1.53
N VAL A 161 -4.49 -4.74 -1.24
CA VAL A 161 -3.48 -5.11 -2.24
C VAL A 161 -3.73 -6.54 -2.71
N GLN A 162 -3.85 -7.50 -1.79
CA GLN A 162 -4.10 -8.91 -2.12
C GLN A 162 -5.43 -9.13 -2.85
N ARG A 163 -6.48 -8.42 -2.43
CA ARG A 163 -7.79 -8.48 -3.11
C ARG A 163 -7.72 -7.92 -4.53
N THR A 164 -6.98 -6.83 -4.72
CA THR A 164 -6.81 -6.18 -6.03
C THR A 164 -5.98 -7.06 -6.96
N GLU A 165 -4.85 -7.59 -6.48
CA GLU A 165 -4.01 -8.52 -7.23
C GLU A 165 -4.80 -9.75 -7.70
N SER A 166 -5.51 -10.41 -6.79
CA SER A 166 -6.35 -11.57 -7.14
C SER A 166 -7.42 -11.22 -8.17
N LEU A 167 -7.98 -10.01 -8.12
CA LEU A 167 -8.95 -9.55 -9.11
C LEU A 167 -8.27 -9.32 -10.47
N LEU A 168 -7.11 -8.67 -10.52
CA LEU A 168 -6.36 -8.43 -11.76
C LEU A 168 -5.93 -9.74 -12.41
N GLY A 169 -5.50 -10.73 -11.62
CA GLY A 169 -5.15 -12.07 -12.09
C GLY A 169 -6.31 -12.80 -12.78
N VAL A 170 -7.57 -12.61 -12.34
CA VAL A 170 -8.76 -13.16 -13.01
C VAL A 170 -8.94 -12.61 -14.44
N TYR A 171 -8.44 -11.40 -14.70
CA TYR A 171 -8.44 -10.79 -16.03
C TYR A 171 -7.13 -11.01 -16.81
N GLY A 172 -6.17 -11.78 -16.25
CA GLY A 172 -4.87 -12.02 -16.87
C GLY A 172 -3.99 -10.77 -16.88
N VAL A 173 -4.15 -9.90 -15.88
CA VAL A 173 -3.39 -8.66 -15.74
C VAL A 173 -2.40 -8.82 -14.62
N ASP A 174 -1.14 -8.61 -14.96
CA ASP A 174 -0.01 -8.61 -14.04
C ASP A 174 0.69 -7.26 -14.21
N VAL A 175 0.42 -6.34 -13.30
CA VAL A 175 1.01 -4.99 -13.27
C VAL A 175 1.36 -4.64 -11.83
N PRO A 176 2.35 -3.76 -11.62
CA PRO A 176 2.66 -3.24 -10.29
C PRO A 176 1.44 -2.64 -9.59
N ILE A 177 1.35 -2.91 -8.29
CA ILE A 177 0.42 -2.26 -7.38
C ILE A 177 1.22 -1.28 -6.52
N TRP A 178 0.81 -0.01 -6.54
CA TRP A 178 1.35 1.04 -5.70
C TRP A 178 0.32 1.42 -4.64
N VAL A 179 0.76 1.61 -3.40
CA VAL A 179 -0.03 2.31 -2.39
C VAL A 179 0.44 3.75 -2.40
N ASN A 180 -0.13 4.55 -3.31
CA ASN A 180 0.31 5.93 -3.56
C ASN A 180 -0.28 6.95 -2.58
N GLU A 181 -1.14 6.52 -1.67
CA GLU A 181 -1.60 7.35 -0.55
C GLU A 181 -1.91 6.49 0.68
N SER A 182 -1.34 6.85 1.83
CA SER A 182 -1.63 6.21 3.11
C SER A 182 -1.28 7.11 4.28
N GLY A 183 -2.05 7.06 5.36
CA GLY A 183 -1.81 7.93 6.51
C GLY A 183 -2.82 7.72 7.63
N VAL A 184 -2.58 8.43 8.73
CA VAL A 184 -3.57 8.59 9.80
C VAL A 184 -3.52 10.02 10.32
N PRO A 185 -4.65 10.74 10.36
CA PRO A 185 -4.68 12.11 10.85
C PRO A 185 -4.61 12.17 12.38
N LEU A 186 -3.97 13.20 12.91
CA LEU A 186 -3.82 13.39 14.35
C LEU A 186 -5.03 14.08 14.98
N TRP A 187 -5.29 13.77 16.25
CA TRP A 187 -6.21 14.56 17.08
C TRP A 187 -5.51 15.36 18.18
N ASP A 188 -4.28 15.00 18.58
CA ASP A 188 -3.56 15.60 19.71
C ASP A 188 -2.49 16.63 19.30
N ASP A 189 -2.42 17.00 18.02
CA ASP A 189 -1.55 18.06 17.48
C ASP A 189 -2.32 18.89 16.45
N TYR A 190 -2.04 20.19 16.38
CA TYR A 190 -2.66 21.09 15.41
C TYR A 190 -2.23 20.72 13.97
N PRO A 191 -3.09 20.83 12.94
CA PRO A 191 -4.46 21.37 12.93
C PRO A 191 -5.56 20.41 13.40
N GLY A 192 -5.20 19.22 13.89
CA GLY A 192 -6.15 18.25 14.42
C GLY A 192 -7.03 18.87 15.51
N PRO A 193 -8.18 18.27 15.81
CA PRO A 193 -9.09 18.76 16.85
C PRO A 193 -8.49 18.52 18.25
N THR A 194 -7.50 19.31 18.67
CA THR A 194 -6.78 19.17 19.96
C THR A 194 -7.68 19.32 21.18
N TRP A 195 -8.89 19.83 20.98
CA TRP A 195 -9.95 19.94 21.98
C TRP A 195 -10.82 18.67 22.10
N ALA A 196 -10.62 17.67 21.23
CA ALA A 196 -11.35 16.41 21.27
C ALA A 196 -11.06 15.64 22.55
N SER A 197 -12.10 15.36 23.34
CA SER A 197 -12.00 14.67 24.62
C SER A 197 -12.80 13.37 24.69
N THR A 198 -13.70 13.12 23.73
CA THR A 198 -14.51 11.90 23.66
C THR A 198 -14.07 10.99 22.51
N PRO A 199 -14.32 9.66 22.58
CA PRO A 199 -14.05 8.74 21.48
C PRO A 199 -14.71 9.16 20.15
N GLU A 200 -15.95 9.67 20.20
CA GLU A 200 -16.71 10.06 19.01
C GLU A 200 -16.06 11.23 18.25
N GLN A 201 -15.32 12.09 18.96
CA GLN A 201 -14.60 13.23 18.37
C GLN A 201 -13.27 12.82 17.74
N ARG A 202 -12.76 11.62 18.05
CA ARG A 202 -11.44 11.13 17.65
C ARG A 202 -11.49 10.01 16.62
N ILE A 203 -12.69 9.68 16.12
CA ILE A 203 -12.90 8.61 15.14
C ILE A 203 -11.91 8.74 13.97
N TRP A 204 -11.24 7.62 13.64
CA TRP A 204 -10.21 7.48 12.60
C TRP A 204 -8.95 8.34 12.81
N ARG A 205 -8.68 8.80 14.05
CA ARG A 205 -7.52 9.63 14.39
C ARG A 205 -6.54 8.96 15.32
N ALA A 206 -5.30 9.44 15.28
CA ALA A 206 -4.19 8.98 16.09
C ALA A 206 -3.63 10.07 17.01
N THR A 207 -2.92 9.66 18.04
CA THR A 207 -1.94 10.52 18.72
C THR A 207 -0.65 10.64 17.90
N LEU A 208 0.22 11.60 18.24
CA LEU A 208 1.56 11.73 17.63
C LEU A 208 2.37 10.41 17.68
N HIS A 209 2.25 9.68 18.80
CA HIS A 209 2.93 8.40 19.01
C HIS A 209 2.29 7.27 18.19
N GLU A 210 0.97 7.21 18.14
CA GLU A 210 0.24 6.23 17.33
C GLU A 210 0.44 6.45 15.82
N GLN A 211 0.61 7.69 15.35
CA GLN A 211 0.95 7.97 13.96
C GLN A 211 2.34 7.44 13.60
N ALA A 212 3.33 7.57 14.50
CA ALA A 212 4.65 6.97 14.29
C ALA A 212 4.58 5.43 14.24
N ALA A 213 3.77 4.81 15.11
CA ALA A 213 3.51 3.38 15.06
C ALA A 213 2.82 2.96 13.74
N TYR A 214 1.84 3.73 13.28
CA TYR A 214 1.15 3.51 12.01
C TYR A 214 2.13 3.48 10.83
N VAL A 215 3.08 4.41 10.75
CA VAL A 215 4.03 4.50 9.63
C VAL A 215 4.77 3.17 9.42
N ILE A 216 5.31 2.58 10.50
CA ILE A 216 6.04 1.30 10.41
C ILE A 216 5.09 0.12 10.20
N GLN A 217 3.98 0.06 10.94
CA GLN A 217 3.01 -1.04 10.79
C GLN A 217 2.44 -1.09 9.36
N ASN A 218 2.08 0.06 8.80
CA ASN A 218 1.52 0.18 7.45
C ASN A 218 2.54 -0.23 6.38
N ALA A 219 3.80 0.20 6.53
CA ALA A 219 4.88 -0.27 5.66
C ALA A 219 5.05 -1.79 5.73
N ALA A 220 5.11 -2.35 6.94
CA ALA A 220 5.22 -3.79 7.11
C ALA A 220 4.07 -4.55 6.41
N TYR A 221 2.82 -4.09 6.53
CA TYR A 221 1.70 -4.69 5.79
C TYR A 221 1.79 -4.51 4.27
N ALA A 222 2.18 -3.33 3.80
CA ALA A 222 2.30 -3.04 2.36
C ALA A 222 3.35 -3.93 1.68
N PHE A 223 4.54 -4.04 2.28
CA PHE A 223 5.63 -4.86 1.75
C PHE A 223 5.40 -6.36 1.97
N MET A 224 4.67 -6.76 3.03
CA MET A 224 4.19 -8.14 3.18
C MET A 224 3.21 -8.53 2.07
N ALA A 225 2.43 -7.57 1.56
CA ALA A 225 1.56 -7.76 0.41
C ALA A 225 2.26 -7.59 -0.95
N GLU A 226 3.59 -7.39 -0.95
CA GLU A 226 4.41 -7.16 -2.15
C GLU A 226 4.02 -5.90 -2.95
N THR A 227 3.63 -4.83 -2.25
CA THR A 227 3.49 -3.50 -2.87
C THR A 227 4.85 -3.04 -3.41
N GLU A 228 4.90 -2.52 -4.65
CA GLU A 228 6.15 -2.05 -5.25
C GLU A 228 6.58 -0.69 -4.67
N VAL A 229 5.62 0.24 -4.50
CA VAL A 229 5.89 1.57 -3.96
C VAL A 229 4.83 1.97 -2.94
N LEU A 230 5.29 2.49 -1.81
CA LEU A 230 4.46 3.03 -0.73
C LEU A 230 4.73 4.54 -0.56
N PHE A 231 3.66 5.32 -0.59
CA PHE A 231 3.68 6.75 -0.26
C PHE A 231 2.97 6.95 1.08
N HIS A 232 3.70 7.57 2.02
CA HIS A 232 3.10 8.11 3.24
C HIS A 232 2.63 9.53 2.97
N PHE A 233 1.33 9.75 3.11
CA PHE A 233 0.69 11.04 3.07
C PHE A 233 0.73 11.63 4.49
N GLN A 234 1.55 12.66 4.77
CA GLN A 234 2.31 13.51 3.82
C GLN A 234 3.46 14.25 4.52
N LEU A 235 4.20 15.11 3.80
CA LEU A 235 5.32 15.86 4.39
C LEU A 235 4.86 16.99 5.33
N TYR A 236 3.94 17.84 4.88
CA TYR A 236 3.32 18.95 5.63
C TYR A 236 1.81 18.78 5.61
N ASP A 237 1.09 19.35 6.59
CA ASP A 237 -0.37 19.31 6.57
C ASP A 237 -0.89 20.14 5.37
N ASP A 238 -1.68 19.53 4.49
CA ASP A 238 -2.39 20.27 3.44
C ASP A 238 -3.73 20.80 3.95
N CYS A 239 -4.55 21.38 3.08
CA CYS A 239 -5.88 21.86 3.46
C CYS A 239 -6.89 20.71 3.69
N GLY A 240 -6.50 19.45 3.45
CA GLY A 240 -7.39 18.31 3.34
C GLY A 240 -8.58 18.58 2.41
N ASN A 241 -9.76 18.15 2.84
CA ASN A 241 -11.02 18.39 2.13
C ASN A 241 -11.63 19.80 2.37
N GLN A 242 -10.81 20.78 2.75
CA GLN A 242 -11.25 22.15 3.07
C GLN A 242 -10.82 23.17 2.01
N PRO A 243 -11.46 24.35 1.96
CA PRO A 243 -11.07 25.41 1.03
C PRO A 243 -9.60 25.85 1.19
N ARG A 244 -8.99 26.24 0.08
CA ARG A 244 -7.66 26.86 0.07
C ARG A 244 -7.64 28.08 1.00
N GLY A 245 -6.63 28.17 1.85
CA GLY A 245 -6.49 29.26 2.82
C GLY A 245 -7.24 29.03 4.14
N SER A 246 -7.79 27.83 4.37
CA SER A 246 -8.31 27.44 5.68
C SER A 246 -7.25 27.63 6.76
N ASP A 247 -7.58 28.47 7.72
CA ASP A 247 -6.67 28.79 8.81
C ASP A 247 -7.46 29.26 10.05
N PHE A 248 -6.96 28.88 11.21
CA PHE A 248 -7.51 29.23 12.52
C PHE A 248 -6.40 29.09 13.57
N PRO A 249 -6.41 29.89 14.64
CA PRO A 249 -5.46 29.71 15.72
C PRO A 249 -5.80 28.44 16.50
N PRO A 250 -4.82 27.79 17.14
CA PRO A 250 -5.08 26.76 18.15
C PRO A 250 -6.10 27.25 19.19
N HIS A 251 -7.10 26.44 19.51
CA HIS A 251 -8.22 26.83 20.36
C HIS A 251 -8.84 25.64 21.11
N ASP A 252 -9.81 25.92 21.98
CA ASP A 252 -10.43 24.99 22.93
C ASP A 252 -11.76 24.37 22.46
N GLY A 253 -12.00 24.35 21.14
CA GLY A 253 -13.30 23.99 20.55
C GLY A 253 -14.26 25.18 20.35
N GLY A 254 -14.06 26.31 21.02
CA GLY A 254 -14.97 27.46 20.96
C GLY A 254 -15.17 28.05 19.55
N LEU A 255 -14.16 27.96 18.68
CA LEU A 255 -14.23 28.44 17.30
C LEU A 255 -15.09 27.57 16.38
N CYS A 256 -15.47 26.36 16.79
CA CYS A 256 -16.26 25.43 15.97
C CYS A 256 -17.77 25.73 15.94
N ALA A 257 -18.21 26.72 16.71
CA ALA A 257 -19.62 27.08 16.80
C ALA A 257 -20.19 27.45 15.42
N GLY A 258 -21.43 27.00 15.14
CA GLY A 258 -22.11 27.33 13.89
C GLY A 258 -21.54 26.65 12.63
N GLY A 259 -20.73 25.60 12.78
CA GLY A 259 -20.17 24.84 11.66
C GLY A 259 -18.96 25.51 11.00
N ALA A 260 -18.33 26.46 11.69
CA ALA A 260 -17.10 27.09 11.22
C ALA A 260 -15.95 26.06 11.11
N ILE A 261 -15.08 26.28 10.12
CA ILE A 261 -13.84 25.52 9.98
C ILE A 261 -12.92 25.90 11.16
N CYS A 262 -12.61 24.91 11.98
CA CYS A 262 -11.90 25.09 13.26
C CYS A 262 -10.99 23.89 13.60
N TRP A 263 -10.86 22.91 12.71
CA TRP A 263 -9.92 21.81 12.83
C TRP A 263 -9.62 21.31 11.42
N GLY A 264 -8.55 20.57 11.22
CA GLY A 264 -8.12 19.98 9.95
C GLY A 264 -7.56 18.57 10.14
N ASP A 265 -7.22 17.92 9.03
CA ASP A 265 -6.57 16.61 9.07
C ASP A 265 -5.05 16.78 9.19
N ALA A 266 -4.55 16.64 10.42
CA ALA A 266 -3.12 16.72 10.73
C ALA A 266 -2.39 15.44 10.29
N LEU A 267 -2.05 15.35 9.00
CA LEU A 267 -1.42 14.18 8.35
C LEU A 267 0.09 14.33 8.15
N GLY A 268 0.62 15.54 8.26
CA GLY A 268 2.01 15.85 7.93
C GLY A 268 3.02 15.23 8.90
N MET A 269 4.18 14.82 8.40
CA MET A 269 5.34 14.50 9.22
C MET A 269 6.03 15.75 9.81
N PHE A 270 5.76 16.92 9.24
CA PHE A 270 6.15 18.23 9.73
C PHE A 270 4.92 19.09 9.98
N ARG A 271 5.04 19.95 10.99
CA ARG A 271 4.08 21.03 11.20
C ARG A 271 4.31 22.13 10.18
N ASN A 272 3.22 22.72 9.72
CA ASN A 272 3.25 23.81 8.77
C ASN A 272 4.06 25.02 9.27
N THR A 273 4.74 25.66 8.33
CA THR A 273 5.36 26.98 8.45
C THR A 273 4.33 28.07 8.15
N ASP A 274 4.73 29.33 8.37
CA ASP A 274 3.87 30.50 8.16
C ASP A 274 3.62 30.85 6.67
N ASP A 275 4.34 30.20 5.75
CA ASP A 275 4.19 30.32 4.30
C ASP A 275 3.44 29.16 3.64
N ASN A 276 3.02 28.14 4.40
CA ASN A 276 2.13 27.10 3.89
C ASN A 276 0.76 27.68 3.47
N VAL A 277 0.03 26.92 2.64
CA VAL A 277 -1.26 27.38 2.07
C VAL A 277 -2.40 27.36 3.10
N CYS A 278 -2.36 26.45 4.06
CA CYS A 278 -3.36 26.24 5.10
C CYS A 278 -2.69 25.99 6.45
N PHE A 279 -3.44 26.17 7.53
CA PHE A 279 -3.02 25.81 8.88
C PHE A 279 -1.66 26.39 9.28
N THR A 280 -1.49 27.70 9.11
CA THR A 280 -0.18 28.38 9.22
C THR A 280 0.17 28.79 10.65
N GLN A 281 -0.72 28.51 11.61
CA GLN A 281 -0.67 29.05 12.97
C GLN A 281 -0.19 28.02 14.01
N HIS A 282 0.58 27.00 13.59
CA HIS A 282 1.13 26.02 14.53
C HIS A 282 2.08 26.72 15.54
N PRO A 283 2.00 26.46 16.87
CA PRO A 283 2.87 27.09 17.88
C PRO A 283 4.38 26.80 17.74
N GLN A 284 4.71 25.76 16.98
CA GLN A 284 6.07 25.27 16.71
C GLN A 284 6.22 25.02 15.20
N PRO A 285 6.21 26.07 14.36
CA PRO A 285 6.16 25.93 12.91
C PRO A 285 7.41 25.25 12.36
N GLY A 286 7.27 24.44 11.32
CA GLY A 286 8.38 23.76 10.63
C GLY A 286 9.10 22.68 11.45
N THR A 287 8.60 22.32 12.63
CA THR A 287 9.20 21.26 13.45
C THR A 287 8.69 19.88 13.03
N LYS A 288 9.57 18.87 13.10
CA LYS A 288 9.20 17.48 12.81
C LYS A 288 8.27 16.90 13.89
N ARG A 289 7.40 15.98 13.47
CA ARG A 289 6.62 15.07 14.33
C ARG A 289 7.35 13.71 14.41
N PRO A 290 7.05 12.87 15.42
CA PRO A 290 7.67 11.54 15.57
C PRO A 290 7.51 10.63 14.34
N ALA A 291 6.43 10.81 13.57
CA ALA A 291 6.21 10.10 12.31
C ALA A 291 7.37 10.25 11.30
N TYR A 292 8.11 11.36 11.32
CA TYR A 292 9.28 11.54 10.48
C TYR A 292 10.41 10.57 10.82
N ASP A 293 10.69 10.36 12.11
CA ASP A 293 11.74 9.44 12.55
C ASP A 293 11.35 7.99 12.23
N ALA A 294 10.07 7.65 12.41
CA ALA A 294 9.52 6.36 11.97
C ALA A 294 9.63 6.16 10.45
N PHE A 295 9.41 7.21 9.66
CA PHE A 295 9.56 7.17 8.21
C PHE A 295 11.02 6.97 7.77
N GLN A 296 12.00 7.50 8.52
CA GLN A 296 13.41 7.21 8.29
C GLN A 296 13.72 5.72 8.54
N VAL A 297 13.17 5.13 9.61
CA VAL A 297 13.27 3.69 9.88
C VAL A 297 12.62 2.88 8.74
N VAL A 298 11.44 3.29 8.26
CA VAL A 298 10.80 2.62 7.12
C VAL A 298 11.68 2.68 5.88
N SER A 299 12.24 3.85 5.56
CA SER A 299 13.10 4.04 4.40
C SER A 299 14.36 3.16 4.45
N GLU A 300 14.93 2.95 5.64
CA GLU A 300 16.11 2.10 5.83
C GLU A 300 15.81 0.61 5.63
N PHE A 301 14.67 0.13 6.15
CA PHE A 301 14.36 -1.30 6.18
C PHE A 301 13.58 -1.78 4.96
N PHE A 302 12.67 -0.96 4.45
CA PHE A 302 11.77 -1.31 3.36
C PHE A 302 12.10 -0.62 2.03
N GLY A 303 13.01 0.36 2.04
CA GLY A 303 13.62 0.89 0.81
C GLY A 303 14.75 0.01 0.26
N ASP A 304 14.88 -1.21 0.77
CA ASP A 304 15.93 -2.17 0.43
C ASP A 304 15.40 -3.18 -0.60
N ASP A 305 15.91 -3.11 -1.83
CA ASP A 305 15.47 -3.96 -2.95
C ASP A 305 15.69 -5.47 -2.70
N SER A 306 16.50 -5.84 -1.69
CA SER A 306 16.72 -7.24 -1.32
C SER A 306 15.71 -7.79 -0.32
N LEU A 307 14.75 -6.98 0.16
CA LEU A 307 13.79 -7.42 1.18
C LEU A 307 12.78 -8.40 0.59
N VAL A 308 12.67 -9.58 1.21
CA VAL A 308 11.75 -10.65 0.79
C VAL A 308 10.73 -10.90 1.90
N PRO A 309 9.41 -10.76 1.67
CA PRO A 309 8.41 -11.13 2.66
C PRO A 309 8.38 -12.65 2.84
N LEU A 310 8.11 -13.12 4.05
CA LEU A 310 8.07 -14.55 4.36
C LEU A 310 6.76 -14.94 5.04
N GLU A 311 6.47 -14.35 6.19
CA GLU A 311 5.39 -14.86 7.04
C GLU A 311 4.75 -13.75 7.89
N MET A 312 3.46 -13.88 8.17
CA MET A 312 2.72 -13.00 9.05
C MET A 312 1.75 -13.80 9.92
N PHE A 313 1.79 -13.60 11.24
CA PHE A 313 0.89 -14.29 12.16
C PHE A 313 0.66 -13.48 13.44
N THR A 314 -0.37 -13.86 14.20
CA THR A 314 -0.57 -13.38 15.58
C THR A 314 -0.25 -14.50 16.55
N PHE A 315 0.58 -14.22 17.53
CA PHE A 315 0.90 -15.16 18.60
C PHE A 315 0.95 -14.43 19.94
N ASN A 316 0.26 -14.97 20.96
CA ASN A 316 0.18 -14.41 22.31
C ASN A 316 -0.25 -12.92 22.36
N GLY A 317 -1.11 -12.49 21.42
CA GLY A 317 -1.59 -11.12 21.34
C GLY A 317 -0.59 -10.12 20.75
N ALA A 318 0.50 -10.62 20.14
CA ALA A 318 1.42 -9.81 19.35
C ALA A 318 1.33 -10.20 17.87
N ARG A 319 1.42 -9.20 16.99
CA ARG A 319 1.55 -9.37 15.55
C ARG A 319 3.01 -9.53 15.18
N TRP A 320 3.29 -10.46 14.28
CA TRP A 320 4.63 -10.76 13.78
C TRP A 320 4.60 -10.72 12.26
N LEU A 321 5.49 -9.94 11.66
CA LEU A 321 5.80 -9.96 10.24
C LEU A 321 7.28 -10.26 10.06
N ILE A 322 7.59 -11.26 9.25
CA ILE A 322 8.95 -11.75 9.03
C ILE A 322 9.34 -11.50 7.59
N PHE A 323 10.49 -10.88 7.41
CA PHE A 323 11.14 -10.66 6.13
C PHE A 323 12.54 -11.26 6.16
N ALA A 324 13.14 -11.44 4.97
CA ALA A 324 14.54 -11.78 4.82
C ALA A 324 15.28 -10.71 4.03
N ARG A 325 16.59 -10.60 4.28
CA ARG A 325 17.56 -9.97 3.38
C ARG A 325 18.58 -11.02 2.95
N PRO A 326 18.31 -11.74 1.83
CA PRO A 326 19.12 -12.89 1.43
C PRO A 326 20.59 -12.55 1.18
N ASP A 327 20.86 -11.35 0.64
CA ASP A 327 22.21 -10.81 0.40
C ASP A 327 23.05 -10.66 1.68
N ARG A 328 22.38 -10.52 2.84
CA ARG A 328 23.00 -10.33 4.16
C ARG A 328 22.81 -11.50 5.09
N SER A 329 22.11 -12.56 4.65
CA SER A 329 21.75 -13.71 5.48
C SER A 329 20.99 -13.32 6.75
N GLU A 330 20.03 -12.40 6.62
CA GLU A 330 19.27 -11.86 7.76
C GLU A 330 17.80 -12.20 7.71
N LEU A 331 17.21 -12.39 8.90
CA LEU A 331 15.78 -12.29 9.13
C LEU A 331 15.47 -10.99 9.86
N VAL A 332 14.44 -10.29 9.39
CA VAL A 332 13.93 -9.04 9.93
C VAL A 332 12.53 -9.30 10.47
N TYR A 333 12.36 -9.15 11.77
CA TYR A 333 11.10 -9.35 12.48
C TYR A 333 10.51 -8.00 12.84
N VAL A 334 9.31 -7.70 12.36
CA VAL A 334 8.54 -6.52 12.78
C VAL A 334 7.44 -6.99 13.71
N ILE A 335 7.45 -6.50 14.95
CA ILE A 335 6.64 -7.05 16.03
C ILE A 335 5.95 -5.92 16.78
N TRP A 336 4.66 -6.09 17.10
CA TRP A 336 3.94 -5.17 17.97
C TRP A 336 2.82 -5.87 18.74
N ASN A 337 2.32 -5.21 19.78
CA ASN A 337 1.21 -5.68 20.59
C ASN A 337 -0.14 -5.35 19.92
N GLU A 338 -1.07 -6.29 19.87
CA GLU A 338 -2.43 -6.08 19.38
C GLU A 338 -3.45 -5.95 20.53
N THR A 339 -2.99 -5.85 21.78
CA THR A 339 -3.84 -5.84 22.98
C THR A 339 -3.57 -4.63 23.88
N GLY A 340 -4.58 -4.23 24.66
CA GLY A 340 -4.48 -3.13 25.62
C GLY A 340 -3.72 -3.45 26.92
N VAL A 341 -3.02 -4.58 26.99
CA VAL A 341 -2.18 -4.94 28.14
C VAL A 341 -0.75 -5.20 27.68
N PRO A 342 0.28 -4.89 28.49
CA PRO A 342 1.67 -5.16 28.12
C PRO A 342 1.89 -6.62 27.73
N ARG A 343 2.70 -6.84 26.69
CA ARG A 343 3.11 -8.16 26.21
C ARG A 343 4.62 -8.29 26.18
N GLU A 344 5.08 -9.51 25.99
CA GLU A 344 6.48 -9.81 25.72
C GLU A 344 6.56 -10.72 24.50
N ALA A 345 7.35 -10.32 23.52
CA ALA A 345 7.72 -11.17 22.40
C ALA A 345 8.89 -12.05 22.80
N ALA A 346 8.74 -13.37 22.63
CA ALA A 346 9.78 -14.35 22.87
C ALA A 346 10.25 -14.90 21.51
N LEU A 347 11.35 -14.35 21.00
CA LEU A 347 11.90 -14.66 19.69
C LEU A 347 13.00 -15.71 19.80
N VAL A 348 12.88 -16.81 19.06
CA VAL A 348 13.88 -17.88 19.04
C VAL A 348 15.21 -17.36 18.51
N ARG A 349 16.29 -17.72 19.21
CA ARG A 349 17.66 -17.36 18.85
C ARG A 349 18.10 -18.03 17.54
N ARG A 350 18.61 -17.22 16.60
CA ARG A 350 19.28 -17.66 15.36
C ARG A 350 20.76 -17.23 15.30
N ALA A 351 21.14 -16.25 16.11
CA ALA A 351 22.51 -15.78 16.29
C ALA A 351 22.77 -15.44 17.77
N ASP A 352 24.03 -15.24 18.15
CA ASP A 352 24.42 -14.89 19.54
C ASP A 352 24.00 -13.48 19.95
N GLN A 353 23.74 -12.62 18.97
CA GLN A 353 23.27 -11.26 19.14
C GLN A 353 22.22 -10.93 18.08
N ALA A 354 21.30 -10.03 18.42
CA ALA A 354 20.34 -9.44 17.50
C ALA A 354 20.37 -7.92 17.62
N LEU A 355 20.02 -7.22 16.55
CA LEU A 355 19.81 -5.77 16.57
C LEU A 355 18.33 -5.49 16.80
N LEU A 356 18.01 -4.76 17.87
CA LEU A 356 16.68 -4.21 18.14
C LEU A 356 16.65 -2.73 17.72
N VAL A 357 15.68 -2.37 16.90
CA VAL A 357 15.43 -1.00 16.41
C VAL A 357 14.02 -0.57 16.80
N ARG A 358 13.89 0.66 17.29
CA ARG A 358 12.60 1.27 17.65
C ARG A 358 12.19 2.33 16.65
N MET A 359 10.94 2.77 16.73
CA MET A 359 10.37 3.74 15.78
C MET A 359 11.01 5.14 15.83
N ASP A 360 11.71 5.49 16.90
CA ASP A 360 12.49 6.72 17.00
C ASP A 360 13.91 6.60 16.39
N GLY A 361 14.22 5.44 15.80
CA GLY A 361 15.52 5.13 15.22
C GLY A 361 16.57 4.68 16.24
N SER A 362 16.23 4.58 17.54
CA SER A 362 17.14 4.06 18.54
C SER A 362 17.47 2.58 18.29
N ARG A 363 18.72 2.20 18.62
CA ARG A 363 19.30 0.89 18.30
C ARG A 363 19.94 0.27 19.53
N GLU A 364 19.69 -1.02 19.74
CA GLU A 364 20.23 -1.79 20.85
C GLU A 364 20.68 -3.17 20.35
N THR A 365 21.89 -3.59 20.72
CA THR A 365 22.30 -4.99 20.55
C THR A 365 21.81 -5.80 21.73
N ILE A 366 20.89 -6.74 21.49
CA ILE A 366 20.32 -7.61 22.50
C ILE A 366 20.99 -9.00 22.45
N GLN A 367 20.95 -9.71 23.58
CA GLN A 367 21.44 -11.09 23.73
C GLN A 367 20.29 -12.00 24.14
N PRO A 368 20.32 -13.28 23.75
CA PRO A 368 19.31 -14.23 24.16
C PRO A 368 19.46 -14.54 25.66
N GLY A 369 18.34 -14.86 26.31
CA GLY A 369 18.33 -15.39 27.66
C GLY A 369 18.92 -16.81 27.73
N SER A 370 19.00 -17.35 28.95
CA SER A 370 19.48 -18.72 29.19
C SER A 370 18.57 -19.82 28.59
N ASP A 371 17.38 -19.45 28.13
CA ASP A 371 16.38 -20.27 27.46
C ASP A 371 16.47 -20.19 25.92
N ASP A 372 17.53 -19.58 25.38
CA ASP A 372 17.74 -19.34 23.94
C ASP A 372 16.64 -18.48 23.28
N LEU A 373 16.03 -17.58 24.05
CA LEU A 373 15.03 -16.62 23.57
C LEU A 373 15.48 -15.18 23.77
N TYR A 374 15.29 -14.37 22.73
CA TYR A 374 15.27 -12.91 22.87
C TYR A 374 13.92 -12.49 23.44
N ARG A 375 13.91 -11.84 24.60
CA ARG A 375 12.70 -11.34 25.27
C ARG A 375 12.57 -9.85 25.07
N ILE A 376 11.52 -9.44 24.37
CA ILE A 376 11.33 -8.06 23.94
C ILE A 376 10.01 -7.53 24.52
N PRO A 377 10.05 -6.51 25.40
CA PRO A 377 8.83 -5.93 25.95
C PRO A 377 8.08 -5.14 24.87
N LEU A 378 6.77 -5.34 24.81
CA LEU A 378 5.87 -4.69 23.87
C LEU A 378 4.82 -3.86 24.64
N PRO A 379 4.83 -2.52 24.52
CA PRO A 379 3.81 -1.65 25.10
C PRO A 379 2.39 -2.02 24.63
N PRO A 380 1.34 -1.74 25.42
CA PRO A 380 -0.04 -1.95 25.00
C PRO A 380 -0.41 -1.12 23.77
N ALA A 381 -1.31 -1.64 22.95
CA ALA A 381 -1.99 -0.84 21.95
C ALA A 381 -2.94 0.14 22.64
N THR A 382 -3.02 1.39 22.14
CA THR A 382 -3.82 2.46 22.76
C THR A 382 -4.89 3.04 21.85
N ASN A 383 -4.76 2.87 20.53
CA ASN A 383 -5.68 3.50 19.59
C ASN A 383 -6.97 2.69 19.43
N GLN A 384 -8.02 3.08 20.15
CA GLN A 384 -9.37 2.49 20.03
C GLN A 384 -10.33 3.42 19.28
N ASN A 385 -9.82 4.25 18.37
CA ASN A 385 -10.58 5.29 17.70
C ASN A 385 -11.25 4.81 16.39
N ALA A 386 -11.49 3.51 16.23
CA ALA A 386 -12.25 3.02 15.07
C ALA A 386 -13.71 3.52 15.10
N ALA A 387 -14.40 3.48 13.96
CA ALA A 387 -15.81 3.90 13.90
C ALA A 387 -16.71 3.06 14.83
N PRO A 388 -17.76 3.66 15.44
CA PRO A 388 -18.73 2.94 16.26
C PRO A 388 -19.33 1.73 15.52
N GLY A 389 -19.36 0.58 16.19
CA GLY A 389 -19.88 -0.68 15.62
C GLY A 389 -18.88 -1.43 14.74
N SER A 390 -17.67 -0.92 14.55
CA SER A 390 -16.56 -1.66 13.93
C SER A 390 -16.16 -2.88 14.77
N SER A 391 -15.70 -3.95 14.11
CA SER A 391 -15.07 -5.10 14.75
C SER A 391 -13.59 -4.88 15.11
N ILE A 392 -13.05 -3.70 14.79
CA ILE A 392 -11.67 -3.31 15.07
C ILE A 392 -11.57 -2.87 16.52
N ASP A 393 -10.86 -3.64 17.36
CA ASP A 393 -10.62 -3.30 18.77
C ASP A 393 -9.55 -2.19 18.87
N TYR A 394 -8.37 -2.45 18.30
CA TYR A 394 -7.29 -1.47 18.17
C TYR A 394 -7.07 -1.12 16.70
N MET A 395 -7.34 0.13 16.33
CA MET A 395 -7.16 0.63 14.97
C MET A 395 -5.69 0.63 14.56
N ILE A 396 -4.79 0.91 15.50
CA ILE A 396 -3.34 0.84 15.32
C ILE A 396 -2.81 0.00 16.49
N GLY A 397 -1.93 -0.95 16.21
CA GLY A 397 -1.26 -1.73 17.25
C GLY A 397 -0.36 -0.88 18.14
N GLY A 398 0.19 -1.49 19.19
CA GLY A 398 1.18 -0.84 20.05
C GLY A 398 2.47 -0.48 19.30
N GLU A 399 3.39 0.15 20.02
CA GLU A 399 4.70 0.55 19.46
C GLU A 399 5.41 -0.64 18.79
N PRO A 400 5.74 -0.54 17.49
CA PRO A 400 6.43 -1.60 16.79
C PRO A 400 7.93 -1.57 17.10
N VAL A 401 8.51 -2.78 17.12
CA VAL A 401 9.95 -3.00 17.16
C VAL A 401 10.38 -3.79 15.94
N ILE A 402 11.58 -3.50 15.45
CA ILE A 402 12.24 -4.27 14.39
C ILE A 402 13.41 -5.02 15.02
N VAL A 403 13.46 -6.33 14.84
CA VAL A 403 14.59 -7.16 15.31
C VAL A 403 15.27 -7.79 14.10
N VAL A 404 16.58 -7.64 14.00
CA VAL A 404 17.38 -8.24 12.93
C VAL A 404 18.28 -9.32 13.52
N GLN A 405 18.19 -10.52 12.97
CA GLN A 405 19.08 -11.63 13.30
C GLN A 405 19.76 -12.13 12.04
N GLN A 406 21.04 -12.46 12.15
CA GLN A 406 21.72 -13.29 11.17
C GLN A 406 21.17 -14.72 11.25
N THR A 407 21.10 -15.42 10.12
CA THR A 407 20.67 -16.82 10.06
C THR A 407 21.43 -17.58 8.98
N ALA A 408 21.90 -18.77 9.32
CA ALA A 408 22.31 -19.77 8.33
C ALA A 408 21.14 -20.68 7.95
N ASP A 409 20.12 -20.81 8.79
CA ASP A 409 19.02 -21.75 8.58
C ASP A 409 18.18 -21.37 7.37
N ALA A 410 17.72 -22.39 6.62
CA ALA A 410 16.72 -22.21 5.57
C ALA A 410 15.37 -21.83 6.18
N TYR A 411 14.74 -20.79 5.63
CA TYR A 411 13.39 -20.35 5.98
C TYR A 411 12.57 -20.25 4.70
N VAL A 412 11.50 -21.03 4.63
CA VAL A 412 10.57 -21.07 3.49
C VAL A 412 9.16 -20.96 4.03
N SER A 413 8.34 -20.14 3.38
CA SER A 413 6.95 -19.98 3.76
C SER A 413 6.07 -19.70 2.55
N VAL A 414 4.81 -20.11 2.64
CA VAL A 414 3.74 -19.54 1.84
C VAL A 414 3.41 -18.16 2.41
N LEU A 415 3.28 -17.16 1.54
CA LEU A 415 2.92 -15.82 1.95
C LEU A 415 1.51 -15.82 2.55
N PRO A 416 1.23 -14.88 3.49
CA PRO A 416 -0.08 -14.80 4.12
C PRO A 416 -1.19 -14.62 3.07
N LEU A 417 -2.37 -15.14 3.37
CA LEU A 417 -3.56 -14.97 2.55
C LEU A 417 -4.58 -14.11 3.29
N PRO A 418 -5.48 -13.40 2.58
CA PRO A 418 -6.65 -12.80 3.22
C PRO A 418 -7.47 -13.86 3.96
N ASP A 419 -8.14 -13.48 5.06
CA ASP A 419 -9.03 -14.38 5.80
C ASP A 419 -10.12 -14.98 4.91
N ALA A 420 -10.57 -14.20 3.91
CA ALA A 420 -11.55 -14.60 2.92
C ALA A 420 -11.06 -14.30 1.49
N SER A 421 -11.06 -15.32 0.64
CA SER A 421 -10.64 -15.26 -0.76
C SER A 421 -11.78 -15.69 -1.69
N ARG A 422 -11.63 -15.43 -2.99
CA ARG A 422 -12.50 -16.04 -4.01
C ARG A 422 -12.16 -17.53 -4.16
N PRO A 423 -12.98 -18.34 -4.85
CA PRO A 423 -12.62 -19.73 -5.15
C PRO A 423 -11.34 -19.88 -5.99
N ALA A 424 -11.00 -18.87 -6.79
CA ALA A 424 -9.73 -18.76 -7.49
C ALA A 424 -8.93 -17.58 -6.93
N PHE A 425 -7.71 -17.84 -6.46
CA PHE A 425 -6.81 -16.84 -5.85
C PHE A 425 -5.36 -17.25 -6.02
N THR A 426 -4.45 -16.28 -5.98
CA THR A 426 -3.01 -16.52 -6.10
C THR A 426 -2.44 -16.97 -4.77
N VAL A 427 -1.60 -18.01 -4.80
CA VAL A 427 -0.80 -18.47 -3.67
C VAL A 427 0.67 -18.27 -4.01
N LYS A 428 1.40 -17.60 -3.12
CA LYS A 428 2.80 -17.23 -3.33
C LYS A 428 3.68 -17.91 -2.28
N TRP A 429 4.89 -18.30 -2.65
CA TRP A 429 5.87 -18.87 -1.73
C TRP A 429 7.23 -18.21 -1.92
N ARG A 430 7.93 -18.00 -0.81
CA ARG A 430 9.21 -17.31 -0.74
C ARG A 430 10.18 -18.07 0.16
N GLY A 431 11.45 -17.71 0.07
CA GLY A 431 12.49 -18.22 0.94
C GLY A 431 13.58 -17.19 1.19
N ASN A 432 14.33 -17.37 2.27
CA ASN A 432 15.34 -16.42 2.72
C ASN A 432 16.69 -16.56 2.01
N ARG A 433 16.87 -17.56 1.15
CA ARG A 433 18.16 -17.93 0.55
C ARG A 433 18.00 -18.30 -0.92
N ALA A 434 19.01 -17.97 -1.73
CA ALA A 434 19.02 -18.25 -3.17
C ALA A 434 19.49 -19.66 -3.54
N ASP A 435 20.11 -20.39 -2.60
CA ASP A 435 20.67 -21.73 -2.83
C ASP A 435 19.72 -22.87 -2.40
N LEU A 436 18.45 -22.55 -2.13
CA LEU A 436 17.41 -23.53 -1.80
C LEU A 436 16.97 -24.31 -3.03
N THR A 437 16.89 -25.64 -2.92
CA THR A 437 16.49 -26.55 -3.99
C THR A 437 15.27 -27.40 -3.62
N ASP A 438 14.77 -28.20 -4.56
CA ASP A 438 13.73 -29.22 -4.30
C ASP A 438 12.47 -28.66 -3.63
N TRP A 439 11.97 -27.52 -4.11
CA TRP A 439 10.83 -26.85 -3.50
C TRP A 439 9.57 -27.70 -3.58
N GLN A 440 8.76 -27.65 -2.53
CA GLN A 440 7.48 -28.33 -2.46
C GLN A 440 6.44 -27.39 -1.88
N VAL A 441 5.29 -27.27 -2.54
CA VAL A 441 4.12 -26.54 -2.06
C VAL A 441 2.99 -27.53 -1.85
N TRP A 442 2.37 -27.48 -0.69
CA TRP A 442 1.31 -28.38 -0.24
C TRP A 442 0.06 -27.59 0.11
N TYR A 443 -1.10 -28.22 -0.04
CA TYR A 443 -2.36 -27.69 0.48
C TYR A 443 -3.12 -28.75 1.27
N ARG A 444 -4.04 -28.30 2.12
CA ARG A 444 -5.02 -29.15 2.82
C ARG A 444 -6.38 -28.47 2.78
N ASP A 445 -7.42 -29.22 2.44
CA ASP A 445 -8.82 -28.80 2.60
C ASP A 445 -9.27 -29.14 4.02
N ASP A 446 -9.25 -28.13 4.89
CA ASP A 446 -9.58 -28.27 6.30
C ASP A 446 -11.07 -28.59 6.50
N THR A 447 -11.93 -28.19 5.56
CA THR A 447 -13.38 -28.46 5.61
C THR A 447 -13.69 -29.90 5.28
N ALA A 448 -12.94 -30.50 4.35
CA ALA A 448 -13.09 -31.92 4.01
C ALA A 448 -12.43 -32.87 5.04
N GLY A 449 -11.60 -32.34 5.95
CA GLY A 449 -10.86 -33.13 6.94
C GLY A 449 -9.79 -34.04 6.31
N GLY A 450 -9.25 -33.65 5.15
CA GLY A 450 -8.24 -34.43 4.42
C GLY A 450 -6.82 -34.22 4.94
N ASP A 451 -5.90 -35.09 4.50
CA ASP A 451 -4.46 -34.95 4.73
C ASP A 451 -3.83 -33.89 3.79
N TRP A 452 -2.61 -33.47 4.10
CA TRP A 452 -1.81 -32.61 3.23
C TRP A 452 -1.56 -33.26 1.87
N GLN A 453 -1.76 -32.50 0.79
CA GLN A 453 -1.56 -32.92 -0.60
C GLN A 453 -0.46 -32.10 -1.24
N LEU A 454 0.51 -32.78 -1.87
CA LEU A 454 1.55 -32.12 -2.64
C LEU A 454 0.89 -31.48 -3.86
N TRP A 455 0.97 -30.16 -3.95
CA TRP A 455 0.39 -29.39 -5.03
C TRP A 455 1.36 -29.23 -6.19
N LEU A 456 2.56 -28.71 -5.89
CA LEU A 456 3.55 -28.27 -6.86
C LEU A 456 4.95 -28.61 -6.36
N THR A 457 5.85 -28.87 -7.30
CA THR A 457 7.30 -28.96 -7.08
C THR A 457 8.01 -27.93 -7.97
N PRO A 458 7.98 -26.63 -7.61
CA PRO A 458 8.58 -25.58 -8.42
C PRO A 458 10.11 -25.61 -8.37
N ASP A 459 10.78 -24.92 -9.30
CA ASP A 459 12.24 -24.82 -9.33
C ASP A 459 12.80 -23.70 -8.43
N GLY A 460 11.94 -22.99 -7.70
CA GLY A 460 12.31 -21.83 -6.89
C GLY A 460 11.11 -21.13 -6.24
N PRO A 461 11.34 -19.94 -5.62
CA PRO A 461 10.25 -19.09 -5.16
C PRO A 461 9.36 -18.67 -6.34
N GLY A 462 8.07 -18.50 -6.08
CA GLY A 462 7.12 -18.23 -7.15
C GLY A 462 5.69 -18.15 -6.65
N GLU A 463 4.77 -18.26 -7.60
CA GLU A 463 3.35 -18.17 -7.33
C GLU A 463 2.54 -18.99 -8.34
N ALA A 464 1.33 -19.35 -7.96
CA ALA A 464 0.38 -20.03 -8.83
C ALA A 464 -1.07 -19.73 -8.44
N LEU A 465 -1.96 -19.75 -9.43
CA LEU A 465 -3.41 -19.67 -9.20
C LEU A 465 -3.90 -20.99 -8.59
N PHE A 466 -4.41 -20.94 -7.36
CA PHE A 466 -5.12 -22.05 -6.73
C PHE A 466 -6.61 -21.94 -7.03
N VAL A 467 -7.24 -23.07 -7.39
CA VAL A 467 -8.68 -23.15 -7.66
C VAL A 467 -9.31 -24.17 -6.70
N GLY A 468 -9.97 -23.65 -5.67
CA GLY A 468 -10.73 -24.43 -4.70
C GLY A 468 -12.24 -24.39 -4.98
N GLY A 469 -12.99 -25.25 -4.29
CA GLY A 469 -14.45 -25.11 -4.16
C GLY A 469 -14.85 -24.03 -3.16
N SER A 470 -15.97 -23.34 -3.40
CA SER A 470 -16.58 -22.34 -2.52
C SER A 470 -16.97 -22.88 -1.14
N GLY A 471 -16.98 -22.00 -0.14
CA GLY A 471 -17.38 -22.29 1.23
C GLY A 471 -16.39 -23.20 1.99
N ARG A 472 -15.16 -23.35 1.49
CA ARG A 472 -14.13 -24.22 2.09
C ARG A 472 -13.00 -23.42 2.71
N ARG A 473 -12.34 -24.01 3.70
CA ARG A 473 -11.08 -23.52 4.27
C ARG A 473 -9.93 -24.32 3.68
N TYR A 474 -8.94 -23.61 3.13
CA TYR A 474 -7.68 -24.21 2.67
C TYR A 474 -6.52 -23.69 3.50
N SER A 475 -5.62 -24.60 3.86
CA SER A 475 -4.33 -24.30 4.48
C SER A 475 -3.20 -24.67 3.53
N PHE A 476 -2.11 -23.92 3.56
CA PHE A 476 -0.95 -24.07 2.69
C PHE A 476 0.35 -24.17 3.48
N PHE A 477 1.31 -24.88 2.89
CA PHE A 477 2.64 -25.14 3.43
C PHE A 477 3.65 -25.21 2.30
N ALA A 478 4.82 -24.59 2.47
CA ALA A 478 5.94 -24.69 1.56
C ALA A 478 7.22 -25.06 2.32
N ARG A 479 8.06 -25.85 1.66
CA ARG A 479 9.41 -26.18 2.12
C ARG A 479 10.37 -26.31 0.95
N ALA A 480 11.66 -26.17 1.23
CA ALA A 480 12.73 -26.42 0.28
C ALA A 480 13.91 -27.07 1.01
N LEU A 481 14.81 -27.69 0.26
CA LEU A 481 16.04 -28.28 0.77
C LEU A 481 17.14 -27.21 0.83
N GLY A 482 17.83 -27.13 1.96
CA GLY A 482 19.04 -26.33 2.10
C GLY A 482 20.24 -26.99 1.43
N ALA A 483 21.32 -26.21 1.22
CA ALA A 483 22.58 -26.74 0.72
C ALA A 483 23.26 -27.75 1.66
N ASP A 484 22.82 -27.81 2.92
CA ASP A 484 23.20 -28.82 3.92
C ASP A 484 22.45 -30.16 3.73
N GLY A 485 21.47 -30.22 2.84
CA GLY A 485 20.65 -31.40 2.58
C GLY A 485 19.50 -31.59 3.58
N GLU A 486 19.23 -30.58 4.42
CA GLU A 486 18.13 -30.61 5.39
C GLU A 486 16.94 -29.82 4.86
N TRP A 487 15.71 -30.26 5.18
CA TRP A 487 14.51 -29.51 4.80
C TRP A 487 14.36 -28.27 5.70
N SER A 488 13.93 -27.15 5.12
CA SER A 488 13.55 -25.96 5.88
C SER A 488 12.47 -26.26 6.95
N ARG A 489 11.64 -27.28 6.69
CA ARG A 489 10.64 -27.86 7.60
C ARG A 489 10.44 -29.36 7.31
N GLU A 490 10.62 -30.18 8.33
CA GLU A 490 10.44 -31.64 8.24
C GLU A 490 8.96 -32.05 8.06
N THR A 491 8.08 -31.46 8.85
CA THR A 491 6.65 -31.80 8.87
C THR A 491 5.80 -30.64 8.35
N PRO A 492 4.80 -30.91 7.48
CA PRO A 492 3.85 -29.88 7.06
C PRO A 492 3.08 -29.25 8.22
N GLU A 493 3.06 -27.91 8.25
CA GLU A 493 2.32 -27.09 9.20
C GLU A 493 1.60 -25.95 8.47
N VAL A 494 0.58 -25.36 9.10
CA VAL A 494 -0.16 -24.25 8.47
C VAL A 494 0.71 -23.00 8.48
N GLN A 495 1.11 -22.53 7.30
CA GLN A 495 1.83 -21.26 7.11
C GLN A 495 0.88 -20.14 6.65
N ALA A 496 -0.08 -20.47 5.79
CA ALA A 496 -1.13 -19.56 5.34
C ALA A 496 -2.46 -20.30 5.23
N SER A 497 -3.57 -19.61 5.46
CA SER A 497 -4.90 -20.18 5.25
C SER A 497 -5.90 -19.12 4.82
N THR A 498 -6.96 -19.55 4.12
CA THR A 498 -8.07 -18.68 3.72
C THR A 498 -9.36 -19.49 3.71
N VAL A 499 -10.49 -18.79 3.91
CA VAL A 499 -11.82 -19.33 3.58
C VAL A 499 -12.24 -18.81 2.20
N THR A 500 -12.70 -19.68 1.32
CA THR A 500 -13.23 -19.26 0.02
C THR A 500 -14.71 -18.93 0.14
N ASN A 501 -15.14 -17.78 -0.37
CA ASN A 501 -16.54 -17.35 -0.39
C ASN A 501 -17.39 -18.02 -1.47
#